data_AF-A0A196KWB5-F1
#
_entry.id   AF-A0A196KWB5-F1
#
_cell.length_a   1.000
_cell.length_b   1.000
_cell.length_c   1.000
_cell.angle_alpha   90.00
_cell.angle_beta   90.00
_cell.angle_gamma   90.00
#
_symmetry.space_group_name_H-M   'P 1'
#
loop_
_entity.id
_entity.type
_entity.pdbx_description
1 polymer ?
#
loop_
_entity_poly.entity_id
_entity_poly.type
_entity_poly.pdbx_seq_one_letter_code
_entity_poly.pdbx_strand_id
1 'polypeptide(L)'
;MLNADETSELRDLQQRAYGRDGVLTSADAARLHELEAARAAAGRSPQIAPHEQEAADGRAAAGESADARVAGADAGDAVAVPAARADADGGTLDGAALEGQRERDGGAPSATAAAGLWAAVRGRVPLVAAASVVLLLIGIAAGWALFGRAEERVALTGAQQERRVELQTDGGYDEGSVRAIGSDDDAVVWYGTKKDGELACIVLDAGGESSDMCQPADQLLSQGDGVGVTLIDPGGDAEDGAPGGEEMQISATAVRAATGDIVALIQRWPSSRAGWLAQFAVGERERAEELLELGFEQYSFSVVGYVNDSAIWRGTRIDDGMPEECMIVDALDLMQCEDAVLVQNGDRALSIGGVEVDEGSGEAGTPWSIDLEVMAAGNAYLTIRGEVPDSLDSTTGAFVELGGEHGDPIRVEAPSDPAG
;
A
#
# COMPACT_ATOMS: atom_id res chain seq x y z
N MET A 1 3.91 14.70 25.03
CA MET A 1 2.79 13.79 24.71
C MET A 1 1.52 14.60 24.82
N LEU A 2 0.65 14.54 23.80
CA LEU A 2 -0.66 15.19 23.86
C LEU A 2 -1.55 14.43 24.85
N ASN A 3 -2.36 15.14 25.62
CA ASN A 3 -3.37 14.54 26.48
C ASN A 3 -4.61 14.10 25.66
N ALA A 4 -5.55 13.42 26.30
CA ALA A 4 -6.73 12.86 25.62
C ALA A 4 -7.63 13.94 25.00
N ASP A 5 -7.76 15.08 25.68
CA ASP A 5 -8.57 16.21 25.23
C ASP A 5 -7.92 16.89 24.02
N GLU A 6 -6.61 17.13 24.06
CA GLU A 6 -5.82 17.69 22.95
C GLU A 6 -5.82 16.77 21.72
N THR A 7 -5.85 15.45 21.93
CA THR A 7 -5.94 14.47 20.85
C THR A 7 -7.34 14.48 20.20
N SER A 8 -8.39 14.74 20.98
CA SER A 8 -9.75 14.90 20.46
C SER A 8 -9.92 16.22 19.70
N GLU A 9 -9.37 17.31 20.24
CA GLU A 9 -9.36 18.64 19.63
C GLU A 9 -8.61 18.61 18.28
N LEU A 10 -7.47 17.91 18.22
CA LEU A 10 -6.71 17.71 16.99
C LEU A 10 -7.54 16.99 15.91
N ARG A 11 -8.28 15.94 16.27
CA ARG A 11 -9.15 15.21 15.33
C ARG A 11 -10.27 16.09 14.79
N ASP A 12 -10.92 16.87 15.65
CA ASP A 12 -12.00 17.79 15.26
C ASP A 12 -11.49 18.93 14.36
N LEU A 13 -10.29 19.45 14.62
CA LEU A 13 -9.65 20.46 13.77
C LEU A 13 -9.21 19.89 12.43
N GLN A 14 -8.64 18.68 12.39
CA GLN A 14 -8.27 18.01 11.14
C GLN A 14 -9.50 17.65 10.29
N GLN A 15 -10.60 17.21 10.91
CA GLN A 15 -11.85 16.95 10.20
C GLN A 15 -12.44 18.22 9.58
N ARG A 16 -12.34 19.38 10.25
CA ARG A 16 -12.76 20.66 9.70
C ARG A 16 -11.81 21.19 8.61
N ALA A 17 -10.51 20.92 8.73
CA ALA A 17 -9.48 21.38 7.77
C ALA A 17 -9.50 20.62 6.47
N TYR A 18 -9.65 19.31 6.54
CA TYR A 18 -9.57 18.40 5.40
C TYR A 18 -10.94 17.84 4.99
N GLY A 19 -12.01 18.25 5.67
CA GLY A 19 -13.39 17.89 5.34
C GLY A 19 -13.93 18.63 4.13
N ARG A 20 -15.10 18.19 3.65
CA ARG A 20 -15.75 18.65 2.41
C ARG A 20 -15.95 20.18 2.32
N ASP A 21 -16.12 20.84 3.46
CA ASP A 21 -16.38 22.28 3.51
C ASP A 21 -15.10 23.11 3.77
N GLY A 22 -13.99 22.50 4.23
CA GLY A 22 -12.63 23.07 4.24
C GLY A 22 -12.44 24.48 4.84
N VAL A 23 -13.35 24.98 5.68
CA VAL A 23 -13.26 26.33 6.24
C VAL A 23 -12.71 26.26 7.67
N LEU A 24 -11.48 26.72 7.86
CA LEU A 24 -10.96 27.08 9.19
C LEU A 24 -10.91 28.59 9.37
N THR A 25 -11.19 29.03 10.59
CA THR A 25 -10.80 30.37 11.02
C THR A 25 -9.28 30.45 11.17
N SER A 26 -8.70 31.64 11.08
CA SER A 26 -7.25 31.82 11.31
C SER A 26 -6.81 31.38 12.71
N ALA A 27 -7.70 31.47 13.70
CA ALA A 27 -7.47 31.00 15.06
C ALA A 27 -7.43 29.46 15.13
N ASP A 28 -8.38 28.78 14.48
CA ASP A 28 -8.39 27.32 14.40
C ASP A 28 -7.15 26.81 13.65
N ALA A 29 -6.69 27.50 12.60
CA ALA A 29 -5.54 27.08 11.81
C ALA A 29 -4.23 27.19 12.61
N ALA A 30 -4.08 28.26 13.39
CA ALA A 30 -2.95 28.41 14.32
C ALA A 30 -2.96 27.32 15.40
N ARG A 31 -4.16 27.00 15.94
CA ARG A 31 -4.33 25.96 16.95
C ARG A 31 -4.04 24.56 16.41
N LEU A 32 -4.45 24.28 15.18
CA LEU A 32 -4.13 23.04 14.49
C LEU A 32 -2.60 22.86 14.33
N HIS A 33 -1.90 23.90 13.87
CA HIS A 33 -0.45 23.86 13.74
C HIS A 33 0.27 23.63 15.07
N GLU A 34 -0.20 24.24 16.16
CA GLU A 34 0.35 24.05 17.51
C GLU A 34 0.24 22.58 17.96
N LEU A 35 -0.95 21.98 17.80
CA LEU A 35 -1.21 20.60 18.20
C LEU A 35 -0.43 19.59 17.33
N GLU A 36 -0.30 19.85 16.03
CA GLU A 36 0.51 19.02 15.13
C GLU A 36 2.02 19.10 15.45
N ALA A 37 2.52 20.29 15.76
CA ALA A 37 3.91 20.49 16.21
C ALA A 37 4.18 19.78 17.55
N ALA A 38 3.23 19.87 18.50
CA ALA A 38 3.31 19.19 19.79
C ALA A 38 3.28 17.65 19.64
N ARG A 39 2.50 17.13 18.68
CA ARG A 39 2.49 15.70 18.33
C ARG A 39 3.83 15.25 17.72
N ALA A 40 4.38 16.04 16.79
CA ALA A 40 5.66 15.75 16.15
C ALA A 40 6.85 15.83 17.13
N ALA A 41 6.77 16.73 18.12
CA ALA A 41 7.75 16.80 19.20
C ALA A 41 7.62 15.60 20.16
N ALA A 42 6.41 15.13 20.42
CA ALA A 42 6.17 13.96 21.28
C ALA A 42 6.58 12.63 20.63
N GLY A 43 6.56 12.53 19.30
CA GLY A 43 7.01 11.36 18.54
C GLY A 43 8.52 11.27 18.34
N ARG A 44 9.27 12.36 18.56
CA ARG A 44 10.72 12.32 18.68
C ARG A 44 11.08 11.84 20.09
N SER A 45 11.33 10.54 20.22
CA SER A 45 12.01 10.01 21.41
C SER A 45 13.27 10.83 21.68
N PRO A 46 13.57 11.17 22.94
CA PRO A 46 14.81 11.86 23.27
C PRO A 46 15.96 10.96 22.81
N GLN A 47 16.79 11.48 21.90
CA GLN A 47 18.10 10.90 21.63
C GLN A 47 18.76 10.69 22.98
N ILE A 48 19.03 9.42 23.29
CA ILE A 48 19.83 9.03 24.44
C ILE A 48 21.16 9.77 24.27
N ALA A 49 21.41 10.74 25.14
CA ALA A 49 22.72 11.37 25.26
C ALA A 49 23.76 10.27 25.48
N PRO A 50 24.97 10.38 24.90
CA PRO A 50 26.00 9.37 25.07
C PRO A 50 26.26 9.17 26.57
N HIS A 51 26.03 7.94 27.03
CA HIS A 51 26.43 7.53 28.37
C HIS A 51 27.94 7.71 28.49
N GLU A 52 28.36 8.68 29.32
CA GLU A 52 29.69 8.71 29.90
C GLU A 52 29.95 7.35 30.56
N GLN A 53 30.95 6.65 30.05
CA GLN A 53 31.51 5.45 30.67
C GLN A 53 31.92 5.79 32.10
N GLU A 54 31.22 5.18 33.04
CA GLU A 54 31.61 5.07 34.43
C GLU A 54 32.91 4.24 34.48
N ALA A 55 34.03 4.94 34.40
CA ALA A 55 35.34 4.41 34.68
C ALA A 55 35.37 4.00 36.16
N ALA A 56 35.42 2.68 36.40
CA ALA A 56 35.83 2.14 37.67
C ALA A 56 37.31 2.54 37.89
N ASP A 57 37.47 3.64 38.62
CA ASP A 57 38.75 4.20 38.98
C ASP A 57 39.40 3.39 40.10
N GLY A 58 40.67 3.06 39.85
CA GLY A 58 41.63 2.52 40.78
C GLY A 58 42.88 3.40 40.80
N ARG A 59 42.73 4.68 41.17
CA ARG A 59 43.69 5.49 41.97
C ARG A 59 44.90 6.08 41.23
N ALA A 60 44.88 7.40 41.00
CA ALA A 60 45.68 8.38 41.75
C ALA A 60 45.85 9.75 41.04
N ALA A 61 45.83 10.81 41.85
CA ALA A 61 46.48 12.12 41.69
C ALA A 61 45.72 13.29 41.03
N ALA A 62 45.15 14.13 41.90
CA ALA A 62 45.31 15.60 42.01
C ALA A 62 45.34 16.48 40.75
N GLY A 63 44.39 17.42 40.68
CA GLY A 63 44.44 18.59 39.81
C GLY A 63 43.23 19.52 40.01
N GLU A 64 43.50 20.76 40.33
CA GLU A 64 42.62 21.78 40.91
C GLU A 64 41.98 22.71 39.85
N SER A 65 40.89 23.42 40.23
CA SER A 65 40.31 24.65 39.61
C SER A 65 39.34 24.48 38.42
N ALA A 66 38.33 25.33 38.17
CA ALA A 66 37.52 26.32 38.89
C ALA A 66 36.40 26.79 37.92
N ASP A 67 35.25 27.20 38.48
CA ASP A 67 34.20 28.14 38.01
C ASP A 67 33.91 28.39 36.51
N ALA A 68 32.62 28.33 36.15
CA ALA A 68 31.85 29.54 35.73
C ALA A 68 30.36 29.23 35.46
N ARG A 69 29.49 29.94 36.18
CA ARG A 69 28.05 30.16 35.90
C ARG A 69 27.90 31.24 34.81
N VAL A 70 26.88 31.13 33.94
CA VAL A 70 26.10 32.30 33.48
C VAL A 70 24.64 31.90 33.24
N ALA A 71 23.74 32.66 33.86
CA ALA A 71 22.31 32.68 33.67
C ALA A 71 21.91 33.71 32.59
N GLY A 72 20.75 33.53 31.95
CA GLY A 72 20.14 34.56 31.11
C GLY A 72 18.64 34.32 30.97
N ALA A 73 17.86 35.23 31.55
CA ALA A 73 16.40 35.33 31.47
C ALA A 73 16.02 36.61 30.71
N ASP A 74 14.91 36.60 29.97
CA ASP A 74 14.06 37.75 29.59
C ASP A 74 12.83 37.17 28.86
N ALA A 75 11.55 37.33 29.21
CA ALA A 75 10.70 38.45 29.68
C ALA A 75 10.20 39.40 28.56
N GLY A 76 8.86 39.57 28.53
CA GLY A 76 8.11 40.55 27.71
C GLY A 76 7.46 39.92 26.46
N ASP A 77 6.22 40.18 26.08
CA ASP A 77 5.37 41.34 26.35
C ASP A 77 3.91 40.99 26.03
N ALA A 78 3.00 41.57 26.81
CA ALA A 78 1.56 41.37 26.71
C ALA A 78 0.92 42.61 26.07
N VAL A 79 0.09 42.40 25.06
CA VAL A 79 -0.77 43.46 24.50
C VAL A 79 -2.21 42.99 24.52
N ALA A 80 -3.06 43.81 25.15
CA ALA A 80 -4.49 43.60 25.35
C ALA A 80 -5.34 44.62 24.54
N VAL A 81 -6.65 44.28 24.45
CA VAL A 81 -7.83 45.15 24.17
C VAL A 81 -8.25 45.28 22.68
N PRO A 82 -9.56 45.38 22.28
CA PRO A 82 -10.83 45.42 23.04
C PRO A 82 -11.94 44.41 22.63
N ALA A 83 -12.94 44.31 23.50
CA ALA A 83 -14.25 43.71 23.28
C ALA A 83 -15.21 44.64 22.51
N ALA A 84 -16.08 44.05 21.68
CA ALA A 84 -17.27 44.70 21.12
C ALA A 84 -18.52 43.81 21.32
N ARG A 85 -19.58 44.42 21.87
CA ARG A 85 -20.96 43.91 21.99
C ARG A 85 -21.81 44.46 20.85
N ALA A 86 -22.77 43.68 20.35
CA ALA A 86 -24.08 44.07 19.79
C ALA A 86 -24.86 42.77 19.45
N ASP A 87 -25.96 42.46 20.12
CA ASP A 87 -27.38 42.66 19.68
C ASP A 87 -27.83 41.60 18.66
N ALA A 88 -28.71 40.64 18.99
CA ALA A 88 -30.18 40.71 19.16
C ALA A 88 -30.94 40.31 17.88
N ASP A 89 -31.61 39.14 17.90
CA ASP A 89 -32.95 38.81 17.35
C ASP A 89 -33.09 37.27 17.34
N GLY A 90 -34.16 36.60 17.79
CA GLY A 90 -35.56 36.99 17.81
C GLY A 90 -36.30 36.17 16.74
N GLY A 91 -36.94 35.05 17.09
CA GLY A 91 -37.61 34.21 16.09
C GLY A 91 -38.28 32.92 16.56
N THR A 92 -39.21 33.05 17.52
CA THR A 92 -40.18 32.02 17.91
C THR A 92 -41.27 31.89 16.85
N LEU A 93 -41.66 30.68 16.45
CA LEU A 93 -43.02 30.40 15.97
C LEU A 93 -43.52 29.01 16.39
N ASP A 94 -44.52 29.07 17.26
CA ASP A 94 -45.45 28.03 17.66
C ASP A 94 -46.32 27.51 16.50
N GLY A 95 -46.68 26.23 16.61
CA GLY A 95 -48.08 25.83 16.71
C GLY A 95 -48.89 25.64 15.42
N ALA A 96 -49.35 24.41 15.20
CA ALA A 96 -50.78 24.10 15.21
C ALA A 96 -51.02 22.59 15.04
N ALA A 97 -51.55 22.00 16.12
CA ALA A 97 -52.34 20.77 16.10
C ALA A 97 -53.66 21.01 15.38
N LEU A 98 -54.28 19.96 14.83
CA LEU A 98 -55.74 19.78 14.84
C LEU A 98 -56.10 18.29 14.64
N GLU A 99 -56.57 17.69 15.74
CA GLU A 99 -57.49 16.55 15.74
C GLU A 99 -58.90 16.98 15.27
N GLY A 100 -59.66 16.03 14.74
CA GLY A 100 -61.11 16.15 14.56
C GLY A 100 -61.61 15.12 13.53
N GLN A 101 -62.08 13.92 13.90
CA GLN A 101 -63.35 13.55 14.52
C GLN A 101 -64.32 12.90 13.51
N ARG A 102 -64.87 11.76 13.94
CA ARG A 102 -65.82 10.86 13.27
C ARG A 102 -67.09 11.54 12.78
N GLU A 103 -67.69 11.00 11.71
CA GLU A 103 -69.14 10.71 11.70
C GLU A 103 -69.50 9.65 10.63
N ARG A 104 -70.25 8.63 11.09
CA ARG A 104 -71.07 7.73 10.27
C ARG A 104 -72.39 8.44 10.04
N ASP A 105 -72.95 8.34 8.83
CA ASP A 105 -74.39 8.08 8.72
C ASP A 105 -74.78 7.43 7.40
N GLY A 106 -75.76 6.53 7.50
CA GLY A 106 -76.30 5.74 6.41
C GLY A 106 -77.29 6.51 5.55
N GLY A 107 -77.33 6.17 4.27
CA GLY A 107 -78.37 6.58 3.34
C GLY A 107 -78.34 5.72 2.10
N ALA A 108 -79.20 4.69 2.06
CA ALA A 108 -79.46 3.92 0.85
C ALA A 108 -80.34 4.73 -0.11
N PRO A 109 -79.99 4.82 -1.41
CA PRO A 109 -80.93 5.22 -2.45
C PRO A 109 -81.30 4.04 -3.36
N SER A 110 -82.57 3.66 -3.29
CA SER A 110 -83.48 3.42 -4.41
C SER A 110 -82.93 2.81 -5.70
N ALA A 111 -83.12 1.49 -5.81
CA ALA A 111 -83.06 0.74 -7.07
C ALA A 111 -84.29 1.05 -7.94
N THR A 112 -84.23 2.05 -8.83
CA THR A 112 -85.20 2.19 -9.94
C THR A 112 -84.72 3.06 -11.11
N ALA A 113 -83.40 3.15 -11.36
CA ALA A 113 -82.84 3.85 -12.53
C ALA A 113 -81.83 3.01 -13.34
N ALA A 114 -81.82 1.68 -13.16
CA ALA A 114 -80.77 0.81 -13.69
C ALA A 114 -81.03 0.23 -15.11
N ALA A 115 -82.18 0.53 -15.75
CA ALA A 115 -82.52 -0.09 -17.05
C ALA A 115 -82.17 0.77 -18.29
N GLY A 116 -81.91 2.08 -18.14
CA GLY A 116 -81.63 2.99 -19.26
C GLY A 116 -80.15 3.24 -19.57
N LEU A 117 -79.26 3.08 -18.59
CA LEU A 117 -77.84 3.41 -18.70
C LEU A 117 -76.99 2.29 -19.34
N TRP A 118 -77.40 1.03 -19.22
CA TRP A 118 -76.67 -0.12 -19.77
C TRP A 118 -76.70 -0.23 -21.30
N ALA A 119 -77.68 0.39 -21.96
CA ALA A 119 -77.77 0.42 -23.42
C ALA A 119 -76.82 1.45 -24.05
N ALA A 120 -76.55 2.58 -23.37
CA ALA A 120 -75.62 3.60 -23.82
C ALA A 120 -74.14 3.25 -23.55
N VAL A 121 -73.87 2.41 -22.54
CA VAL A 121 -72.51 1.98 -22.19
C VAL A 121 -71.97 0.93 -23.16
N ARG A 122 -72.81 0.02 -23.69
CA ARG A 122 -72.38 -1.03 -24.65
C ARG A 122 -71.71 -0.51 -25.91
N GLY A 123 -72.11 0.67 -26.40
CA GLY A 123 -71.50 1.30 -27.59
C GLY A 123 -70.13 1.93 -27.36
N ARG A 124 -69.70 2.10 -26.09
CA ARG A 124 -68.42 2.74 -25.73
C ARG A 124 -67.45 1.80 -25.01
N VAL A 125 -67.85 0.55 -24.72
CA VAL A 125 -66.97 -0.50 -24.17
C VAL A 125 -65.65 -0.67 -24.94
N PRO A 126 -65.61 -0.68 -26.29
CA PRO A 126 -64.32 -0.83 -26.98
C PRO A 126 -63.40 0.40 -26.77
N LEU A 127 -63.97 1.58 -26.60
CA LEU A 127 -63.23 2.83 -26.39
C LEU A 127 -62.67 2.93 -24.96
N VAL A 128 -63.45 2.45 -23.97
CA VAL A 128 -62.99 2.35 -22.57
C VAL A 128 -61.93 1.26 -22.43
N ALA A 129 -62.09 0.12 -23.10
CA ALA A 129 -61.08 -0.94 -23.09
C ALA A 129 -59.76 -0.47 -23.71
N ALA A 130 -59.81 0.25 -24.83
CA ALA A 130 -58.62 0.81 -25.48
C ALA A 130 -57.91 1.84 -24.58
N ALA A 131 -58.66 2.73 -23.93
CA ALA A 131 -58.10 3.71 -23.00
C ALA A 131 -57.44 3.06 -21.77
N SER A 132 -58.05 2.00 -21.22
CA SER A 132 -57.47 1.24 -20.12
C SER A 132 -56.17 0.55 -20.52
N VAL A 133 -56.09 -0.05 -21.72
CA VAL A 133 -54.85 -0.67 -22.22
C VAL A 133 -53.75 0.37 -22.38
N VAL A 134 -54.06 1.55 -22.92
CA VAL A 134 -53.08 2.64 -23.06
C VAL A 134 -52.59 3.11 -21.69
N LEU A 135 -53.47 3.32 -20.71
CA LEU A 135 -53.07 3.69 -19.35
C LEU A 135 -52.24 2.60 -18.67
N LEU A 136 -52.53 1.32 -18.92
CA LEU A 136 -51.77 0.19 -18.38
C LEU A 136 -50.39 0.10 -19.01
N LEU A 137 -50.27 0.30 -20.32
CA LEU A 137 -48.98 0.39 -21.02
C LEU A 137 -48.16 1.59 -20.56
N ILE A 138 -48.79 2.76 -20.36
CA ILE A 138 -48.12 3.94 -19.80
C ILE A 138 -47.70 3.68 -18.35
N GLY A 139 -48.53 3.03 -17.54
CA GLY A 139 -48.20 2.64 -16.17
C GLY A 139 -47.05 1.64 -16.09
N ILE A 140 -47.00 0.66 -16.99
CA ILE A 140 -45.88 -0.28 -17.11
C ILE A 140 -44.61 0.45 -17.58
N ALA A 141 -44.69 1.30 -18.61
CA ALA A 141 -43.55 2.03 -19.12
C ALA A 141 -43.00 3.04 -18.09
N ALA A 142 -43.90 3.75 -17.39
CA ALA A 142 -43.53 4.69 -16.33
C ALA A 142 -42.99 3.95 -15.09
N GLY A 143 -43.62 2.83 -14.71
CA GLY A 143 -43.14 1.96 -13.64
C GLY A 143 -41.75 1.40 -13.94
N TRP A 144 -41.51 0.98 -15.18
CA TRP A 144 -40.19 0.51 -15.62
C TRP A 144 -39.16 1.64 -15.71
N ALA A 145 -39.54 2.83 -16.19
CA ALA A 145 -38.64 3.98 -16.28
C ALA A 145 -38.26 4.57 -14.91
N LEU A 146 -39.16 4.47 -13.92
CA LEU A 146 -38.96 4.98 -12.56
C LEU A 146 -38.34 3.96 -11.61
N PHE A 147 -38.71 2.68 -11.71
CA PHE A 147 -38.32 1.62 -10.77
C PHE A 147 -37.56 0.44 -11.39
N GLY A 148 -37.51 0.34 -12.73
CA GLY A 148 -36.76 -0.71 -13.43
C GLY A 148 -35.24 -0.53 -13.39
N ARG A 149 -34.76 0.59 -12.85
CA ARG A 149 -33.34 0.77 -12.48
C ARG A 149 -33.10 0.16 -11.11
N ALA A 150 -33.30 -1.14 -10.95
CA ALA A 150 -32.60 -1.85 -9.90
C ALA A 150 -31.11 -1.77 -10.28
N GLU A 151 -30.29 -1.21 -9.38
CA GLU A 151 -28.88 -0.87 -9.62
C GLU A 151 -27.99 -2.12 -9.71
N GLU A 152 -28.22 -2.98 -10.70
CA GLU A 152 -27.13 -3.81 -11.22
C GLU A 152 -26.17 -2.87 -11.93
N ARG A 153 -25.22 -2.34 -11.15
CA ARG A 153 -24.16 -1.43 -11.63
C ARG A 153 -23.25 -2.08 -12.66
N VAL A 154 -23.20 -3.41 -12.67
CA VAL A 154 -22.44 -4.22 -13.61
C VAL A 154 -23.42 -4.86 -14.60
N ALA A 155 -23.29 -4.52 -15.89
CA ALA A 155 -24.07 -5.14 -16.94
C ALA A 155 -23.57 -6.56 -17.19
N LEU A 156 -24.35 -7.56 -16.79
CA LEU A 156 -23.96 -8.96 -16.88
C LEU A 156 -24.29 -9.56 -18.26
N THR A 157 -23.36 -10.33 -18.80
CA THR A 157 -23.59 -11.19 -19.97
C THR A 157 -24.48 -12.38 -19.63
N GLY A 158 -24.99 -13.09 -20.64
CA GLY A 158 -25.80 -14.30 -20.41
C GLY A 158 -25.06 -15.37 -19.60
N ALA A 159 -23.77 -15.58 -19.89
CA ALA A 159 -22.94 -16.52 -19.13
C ALA A 159 -22.73 -16.07 -17.67
N GLN A 160 -22.52 -14.78 -17.45
CA GLN A 160 -22.39 -14.23 -16.09
C GLN A 160 -23.71 -14.32 -15.30
N GLN A 161 -24.86 -14.20 -15.96
CA GLN A 161 -26.17 -14.41 -15.32
C GLN A 161 -26.35 -15.87 -14.89
N GLU A 162 -25.94 -16.83 -15.72
CA GLU A 162 -25.95 -18.25 -15.37
C GLU A 162 -24.99 -18.55 -14.22
N ARG A 163 -23.78 -17.99 -14.26
CA ARG A 163 -22.79 -18.07 -13.18
C ARG A 163 -23.32 -17.52 -11.86
N ARG A 164 -24.06 -16.42 -11.86
CA ARG A 164 -24.71 -15.91 -10.64
C ARG A 164 -25.69 -16.91 -10.04
N VAL A 165 -26.48 -17.58 -10.89
CA VAL A 165 -27.44 -18.60 -10.44
C VAL A 165 -26.72 -19.81 -9.85
N GLU A 166 -25.62 -20.23 -10.48
CA GLU A 166 -24.75 -21.28 -9.96
C GLU A 166 -24.19 -20.91 -8.58
N LEU A 167 -23.59 -19.72 -8.44
CA LEU A 167 -23.09 -19.23 -7.14
C LEU A 167 -24.20 -19.22 -6.09
N GLN A 168 -25.40 -18.75 -6.42
CA GLN A 168 -26.53 -18.69 -5.50
C GLN A 168 -27.03 -20.09 -5.07
N THR A 169 -27.01 -21.07 -5.97
CA THR A 169 -27.58 -22.40 -5.76
C THR A 169 -26.59 -23.36 -5.11
N ASP A 170 -25.35 -23.36 -5.60
CA ASP A 170 -24.33 -24.35 -5.24
C ASP A 170 -23.26 -23.77 -4.31
N GLY A 171 -23.09 -22.44 -4.28
CA GLY A 171 -22.06 -21.78 -3.47
C GLY A 171 -22.40 -21.61 -1.98
N GLY A 172 -23.60 -22.00 -1.55
CA GLY A 172 -24.06 -21.89 -0.15
C GLY A 172 -24.29 -20.45 0.32
N TYR A 173 -24.63 -19.56 -0.61
CA TYR A 173 -24.94 -18.16 -0.33
C TYR A 173 -26.40 -17.98 0.11
N ASP A 174 -26.63 -16.96 0.94
CA ASP A 174 -27.96 -16.59 1.39
C ASP A 174 -28.83 -16.15 0.21
N GLU A 175 -30.13 -16.48 0.23
CA GLU A 175 -31.04 -16.26 -0.90
C GLU A 175 -31.07 -14.79 -1.33
N GLY A 176 -30.72 -14.53 -2.59
CA GLY A 176 -30.74 -13.19 -3.18
C GLY A 176 -29.58 -12.28 -2.74
N SER A 177 -28.58 -12.81 -2.01
CA SER A 177 -27.43 -12.02 -1.57
C SER A 177 -26.37 -11.83 -2.67
N VAL A 178 -26.30 -12.76 -3.64
CA VAL A 178 -25.25 -12.76 -4.66
C VAL A 178 -25.52 -11.68 -5.71
N ARG A 179 -24.57 -10.75 -5.86
CA ARG A 179 -24.60 -9.67 -6.87
C ARG A 179 -23.21 -9.30 -7.34
N ALA A 180 -23.07 -8.89 -8.60
CA ALA A 180 -21.82 -8.34 -9.09
C ALA A 180 -21.59 -6.93 -8.51
N ILE A 181 -20.36 -6.66 -8.06
CA ILE A 181 -19.94 -5.40 -7.44
C ILE A 181 -18.84 -4.67 -8.22
N GLY A 182 -18.30 -5.30 -9.26
CA GLY A 182 -17.39 -4.70 -10.24
C GLY A 182 -17.08 -5.66 -11.37
N SER A 183 -16.62 -5.10 -12.48
CA SER A 183 -16.08 -5.85 -13.62
C SER A 183 -14.99 -5.03 -14.29
N ASP A 184 -13.98 -5.71 -14.80
CA ASP A 184 -12.92 -5.15 -15.63
C ASP A 184 -12.58 -6.20 -16.68
N ASP A 185 -12.63 -5.87 -17.97
CA ASP A 185 -12.50 -6.81 -19.09
C ASP A 185 -13.26 -8.15 -18.88
N ASP A 186 -12.53 -9.26 -18.72
CA ASP A 186 -13.05 -10.61 -18.49
C ASP A 186 -13.25 -10.94 -16.99
N ALA A 187 -12.73 -10.10 -16.09
CA ALA A 187 -12.81 -10.28 -14.65
C ALA A 187 -14.12 -9.74 -14.08
N VAL A 188 -14.79 -10.54 -13.26
CA VAL A 188 -16.02 -10.16 -12.55
C VAL A 188 -15.85 -10.43 -11.07
N VAL A 189 -16.21 -9.44 -10.25
CA VAL A 189 -16.21 -9.56 -8.79
C VAL A 189 -17.63 -9.65 -8.29
N TRP A 190 -17.93 -10.74 -7.61
CA TRP A 190 -19.20 -11.00 -6.95
C TRP A 190 -19.08 -10.72 -5.46
N TYR A 191 -20.18 -10.25 -4.89
CA TYR A 191 -20.39 -10.16 -3.46
C TYR A 191 -21.60 -11.01 -3.09
N GLY A 192 -21.51 -11.72 -1.98
CA GLY A 192 -22.66 -12.40 -1.39
C GLY A 192 -22.46 -12.59 0.11
N THR A 193 -23.53 -13.00 0.79
CA THR A 193 -23.46 -13.35 2.20
C THR A 193 -23.71 -14.84 2.39
N LYS A 194 -23.17 -15.41 3.48
CA LYS A 194 -23.43 -16.78 3.90
C LYS A 194 -23.84 -16.79 5.37
N LYS A 195 -24.57 -17.84 5.77
CA LYS A 195 -25.01 -18.08 7.15
C LYS A 195 -25.84 -16.91 7.68
N ASP A 196 -26.92 -16.58 6.98
CA ASP A 196 -27.87 -15.54 7.38
C ASP A 196 -27.21 -14.16 7.59
N GLY A 197 -26.22 -13.83 6.74
CA GLY A 197 -25.50 -12.57 6.81
C GLY A 197 -24.30 -12.53 7.76
N GLU A 198 -23.97 -13.63 8.46
CA GLU A 198 -22.80 -13.65 9.36
C GLU A 198 -21.47 -13.51 8.62
N LEU A 199 -21.38 -14.03 7.40
CA LEU A 199 -20.19 -13.96 6.56
C LEU A 199 -20.44 -13.09 5.34
N ALA A 200 -19.54 -12.15 5.09
CA ALA A 200 -19.43 -11.45 3.83
C ALA A 200 -18.36 -12.12 2.96
N CYS A 201 -18.74 -12.49 1.75
CA CYS A 201 -17.90 -13.24 0.83
C CYS A 201 -17.75 -12.48 -0.49
N ILE A 202 -16.58 -12.60 -1.09
CA ILE A 202 -16.28 -12.12 -2.43
C ILE A 202 -15.79 -13.26 -3.29
N VAL A 203 -16.13 -13.21 -4.58
CA VAL A 203 -15.64 -14.15 -5.59
C VAL A 203 -15.06 -13.35 -6.74
N LEU A 204 -13.86 -13.71 -7.18
CA LEU A 204 -13.22 -13.19 -8.39
C LEU A 204 -13.21 -14.31 -9.43
N ASP A 205 -13.98 -14.13 -10.50
CA ASP A 205 -13.94 -14.96 -11.70
C ASP A 205 -13.15 -14.22 -12.79
N ALA A 206 -12.15 -14.85 -13.41
CA ALA A 206 -11.43 -14.32 -14.58
C ALA A 206 -10.67 -15.45 -15.31
N GLY A 207 -10.48 -15.35 -16.63
CA GLY A 207 -9.74 -16.37 -17.40
C GLY A 207 -10.33 -17.80 -17.35
N GLY A 208 -11.60 -17.95 -16.95
CA GLY A 208 -12.21 -19.27 -16.70
C GLY A 208 -11.91 -19.86 -15.32
N GLU A 209 -11.09 -19.19 -14.52
CA GLU A 209 -10.74 -19.54 -13.15
C GLU A 209 -11.58 -18.74 -12.13
N SER A 210 -11.68 -19.25 -10.90
CA SER A 210 -12.49 -18.66 -9.83
C SER A 210 -11.76 -18.78 -8.49
N SER A 211 -11.76 -17.70 -7.70
CA SER A 211 -11.23 -17.67 -6.34
C SER A 211 -12.21 -16.94 -5.42
N ASP A 212 -12.40 -17.41 -4.19
CA ASP A 212 -13.30 -16.79 -3.22
C ASP A 212 -12.64 -16.57 -1.84
N MET A 213 -13.13 -15.54 -1.15
CA MET A 213 -12.71 -15.21 0.21
C MET A 213 -13.93 -14.78 1.03
N CYS A 214 -14.06 -15.32 2.24
CA CYS A 214 -15.12 -14.99 3.18
C CYS A 214 -14.54 -14.52 4.51
N GLN A 215 -15.16 -13.51 5.12
CA GLN A 215 -14.83 -13.08 6.48
C GLN A 215 -16.10 -12.67 7.24
N PRO A 216 -16.05 -12.54 8.58
CA PRO A 216 -17.17 -12.02 9.37
C PRO A 216 -17.66 -10.67 8.82
N ALA A 217 -18.96 -10.54 8.62
CA ALA A 217 -19.53 -9.36 7.96
C ALA A 217 -19.26 -8.07 8.74
N ASP A 218 -19.18 -8.13 10.07
CA ASP A 218 -18.85 -7.00 10.94
C ASP A 218 -17.42 -6.48 10.72
N GLN A 219 -16.45 -7.35 10.37
CA GLN A 219 -15.08 -6.93 10.07
C GLN A 219 -15.02 -6.06 8.81
N LEU A 220 -15.75 -6.45 7.75
CA LEU A 220 -15.85 -5.66 6.52
C LEU A 220 -16.45 -4.26 6.79
N LEU A 221 -17.36 -4.15 7.76
CA LEU A 221 -18.03 -2.89 8.11
C LEU A 221 -17.22 -1.99 9.04
N SER A 222 -16.43 -2.58 9.95
CA SER A 222 -15.83 -1.87 11.08
C SER A 222 -14.35 -1.53 10.89
N GLN A 223 -13.59 -2.35 10.17
CA GLN A 223 -12.13 -2.16 10.04
C GLN A 223 -11.75 -1.30 8.83
N GLY A 224 -12.63 -1.13 7.86
CA GLY A 224 -12.35 -0.34 6.65
C GLY A 224 -11.34 -0.98 5.68
N ASP A 225 -10.72 -2.09 6.06
CA ASP A 225 -9.67 -2.79 5.31
C ASP A 225 -10.18 -3.56 4.08
N GLY A 226 -11.51 -3.66 3.91
CA GLY A 226 -12.12 -4.41 2.81
C GLY A 226 -12.01 -5.92 2.96
N VAL A 227 -12.37 -6.66 1.91
CA VAL A 227 -12.06 -8.09 1.73
C VAL A 227 -11.26 -8.21 0.45
N GLY A 228 -10.12 -8.89 0.47
CA GLY A 228 -9.26 -9.09 -0.70
C GLY A 228 -9.27 -10.53 -1.21
N VAL A 229 -9.26 -10.72 -2.52
CA VAL A 229 -9.06 -12.00 -3.19
C VAL A 229 -8.08 -11.82 -4.34
N THR A 230 -7.26 -12.84 -4.61
CA THR A 230 -6.28 -12.83 -5.69
C THR A 230 -6.46 -14.09 -6.53
N LEU A 231 -6.24 -13.94 -7.84
CA LEU A 231 -6.26 -14.99 -8.84
C LEU A 231 -5.05 -14.81 -9.76
N ILE A 232 -4.49 -15.92 -10.24
CA ILE A 232 -3.52 -15.91 -11.33
C ILE A 232 -4.28 -16.36 -12.59
N ASP A 233 -4.41 -15.46 -13.55
CA ASP A 233 -4.89 -15.76 -14.89
C ASP A 233 -3.68 -16.28 -15.69
N PRO A 234 -3.69 -17.55 -16.14
CA PRO A 234 -2.57 -18.15 -16.85
C PRO A 234 -2.23 -17.43 -18.16
N GLY A 235 -3.09 -16.54 -18.66
CA GLY A 235 -2.98 -15.96 -19.99
C GLY A 235 -3.34 -17.06 -20.99
N GLY A 236 -4.43 -16.85 -21.74
CA GLY A 236 -5.09 -17.91 -22.53
C GLY A 236 -4.14 -18.87 -23.27
N ASP A 237 -4.59 -20.13 -23.39
CA ASP A 237 -3.84 -21.21 -24.03
C ASP A 237 -3.19 -20.75 -25.34
N ALA A 238 -1.91 -21.10 -25.51
CA ALA A 238 -1.15 -20.80 -26.71
C ALA A 238 -1.83 -21.45 -27.94
N GLU A 239 -2.66 -20.70 -28.67
CA GLU A 239 -3.19 -21.16 -29.93
C GLU A 239 -2.04 -21.29 -30.94
N ASP A 240 -1.80 -22.52 -31.42
CA ASP A 240 -0.95 -22.88 -32.56
C ASP A 240 0.32 -22.01 -32.75
N GLY A 241 1.22 -22.05 -31.77
CA GLY A 241 2.57 -21.49 -31.89
C GLY A 241 2.66 -19.96 -31.73
N ALA A 242 1.57 -19.29 -31.34
CA ALA A 242 1.67 -17.97 -30.72
C ALA A 242 2.22 -18.10 -29.29
N PRO A 243 3.05 -17.17 -28.80
CA PRO A 243 3.31 -17.10 -27.37
C PRO A 243 1.96 -16.96 -26.66
N GLY A 244 1.71 -17.82 -25.66
CA GLY A 244 0.54 -17.68 -24.78
C GLY A 244 0.49 -16.27 -24.19
N GLY A 245 -0.70 -15.85 -23.75
CA GLY A 245 -0.84 -14.57 -23.06
C GLY A 245 0.16 -14.46 -21.90
N GLU A 246 0.61 -13.24 -21.59
CA GLU A 246 1.40 -13.04 -20.38
C GLU A 246 0.54 -13.46 -19.18
N GLU A 247 1.10 -14.27 -18.28
CA GLU A 247 0.43 -14.63 -17.03
C GLU A 247 0.15 -13.33 -16.25
N MET A 248 -1.08 -13.15 -15.79
CA MET A 248 -1.55 -11.95 -15.11
C MET A 248 -2.01 -12.30 -13.70
N GLN A 249 -1.47 -11.63 -12.70
CA GLN A 249 -2.05 -11.66 -11.36
C GLN A 249 -3.14 -10.58 -11.28
N ILE A 250 -4.34 -11.02 -10.92
CA ILE A 250 -5.53 -10.19 -10.74
C ILE A 250 -5.85 -10.18 -9.26
N SER A 251 -5.93 -8.99 -8.66
CA SER A 251 -6.39 -8.81 -7.30
C SER A 251 -7.67 -7.98 -7.28
N ALA A 252 -8.60 -8.36 -6.41
CA ALA A 252 -9.85 -7.65 -6.20
C ALA A 252 -10.05 -7.40 -4.71
N THR A 253 -10.39 -6.16 -4.36
CA THR A 253 -10.74 -5.78 -2.99
C THR A 253 -12.14 -5.21 -2.96
N ALA A 254 -13.04 -5.81 -2.18
CA ALA A 254 -14.36 -5.24 -1.92
C ALA A 254 -14.30 -4.27 -0.75
N VAL A 255 -14.71 -3.02 -0.98
CA VAL A 255 -14.72 -1.95 0.02
C VAL A 255 -16.09 -1.31 0.12
N ARG A 256 -16.39 -0.73 1.28
CA ARG A 256 -17.60 0.08 1.49
C ARG A 256 -17.35 1.50 1.00
N ALA A 257 -18.04 1.90 -0.06
CA ALA A 257 -18.06 3.27 -0.54
C ALA A 257 -18.74 4.22 0.48
N ALA A 258 -18.46 5.52 0.36
CA ALA A 258 -19.09 6.55 1.20
C ALA A 258 -20.63 6.59 1.08
N THR A 259 -21.17 6.07 -0.02
CA THR A 259 -22.62 5.89 -0.23
C THR A 259 -23.22 4.74 0.58
N GLY A 260 -22.39 3.91 1.21
CA GLY A 260 -22.79 2.70 1.94
C GLY A 260 -22.80 1.44 1.07
N ASP A 261 -22.50 1.56 -0.23
CA ASP A 261 -22.47 0.40 -1.13
C ASP A 261 -21.17 -0.37 -1.02
N ILE A 262 -21.22 -1.68 -1.24
CA ILE A 262 -20.00 -2.45 -1.50
C ILE A 262 -19.65 -2.35 -2.98
N VAL A 263 -18.42 -1.94 -3.25
CA VAL A 263 -17.82 -1.81 -4.59
C VAL A 263 -16.51 -2.60 -4.64
N ALA A 264 -16.15 -3.11 -5.81
CA ALA A 264 -14.85 -3.75 -6.01
C ALA A 264 -13.80 -2.79 -6.58
N LEU A 265 -12.59 -2.84 -6.05
CA LEU A 265 -11.38 -2.29 -6.63
C LEU A 265 -10.64 -3.46 -7.29
N ILE A 266 -10.51 -3.45 -8.62
CA ILE A 266 -9.85 -4.50 -9.38
C ILE A 266 -8.50 -3.96 -9.84
N GLN A 267 -7.44 -4.73 -9.63
CA GLN A 267 -6.09 -4.39 -10.05
C GLN A 267 -5.44 -5.58 -10.76
N ARG A 268 -4.75 -5.28 -11.86
CA ARG A 268 -4.13 -6.27 -12.74
C ARG A 268 -2.65 -5.94 -12.92
N TRP A 269 -1.81 -6.95 -12.79
CA TRP A 269 -0.37 -6.85 -13.02
C TRP A 269 0.14 -8.12 -13.71
N PRO A 270 1.07 -8.00 -14.67
CA PRO A 270 1.74 -9.16 -15.23
C PRO A 270 2.44 -9.94 -14.11
N SER A 271 2.08 -11.21 -13.91
CA SER A 271 2.82 -12.09 -13.01
C SER A 271 4.12 -12.57 -13.66
N SER A 272 4.20 -12.55 -15.00
CA SER A 272 5.42 -12.81 -15.75
C SER A 272 6.15 -11.52 -16.19
N ARG A 273 7.43 -11.37 -15.82
CA ARG A 273 8.43 -10.35 -16.24
C ARG A 273 8.32 -8.89 -15.77
N ALA A 274 7.31 -8.51 -14.99
CA ALA A 274 7.54 -7.52 -13.92
C ALA A 274 8.08 -8.20 -12.64
N GLY A 275 8.31 -9.52 -12.70
CA GLY A 275 8.82 -10.35 -11.64
C GLY A 275 10.24 -9.97 -11.28
N TRP A 276 10.43 -9.50 -10.04
CA TRP A 276 11.67 -9.22 -9.32
C TRP A 276 12.75 -8.36 -10.02
N LEU A 277 13.13 -8.66 -11.27
CA LEU A 277 14.00 -7.87 -12.13
C LEU A 277 13.53 -6.42 -12.35
N ALA A 278 12.23 -6.16 -12.15
CA ALA A 278 11.69 -4.80 -12.21
C ALA A 278 12.29 -3.86 -11.16
N GLN A 279 12.88 -4.40 -10.09
CA GLN A 279 13.58 -3.62 -9.07
C GLN A 279 14.92 -3.05 -9.57
N PHE A 280 15.46 -3.59 -10.67
CA PHE A 280 16.72 -3.16 -11.26
C PHE A 280 16.52 -2.28 -12.49
N ALA A 281 17.48 -1.38 -12.73
CA ALA A 281 17.53 -0.58 -13.93
C ALA A 281 17.66 -1.49 -15.17
N VAL A 282 17.22 -1.03 -16.34
CA VAL A 282 17.21 -1.85 -17.56
C VAL A 282 18.60 -2.42 -17.90
N GLY A 283 19.67 -1.65 -17.67
CA GLY A 283 21.05 -2.11 -17.91
C GLY A 283 21.61 -3.09 -16.87
N GLU A 284 20.94 -3.26 -15.72
CA GLU A 284 21.38 -4.14 -14.62
C GLU A 284 20.70 -5.51 -14.65
N ARG A 285 19.63 -5.66 -15.44
CA ARG A 285 18.80 -6.88 -15.45
C ARG A 285 19.54 -8.10 -15.95
N GLU A 286 20.34 -7.95 -16.99
CA GLU A 286 21.17 -9.04 -17.53
C GLU A 286 22.19 -9.52 -16.48
N ARG A 287 22.83 -8.59 -15.78
CA ARG A 287 23.74 -8.92 -14.67
C ARG A 287 23.01 -9.59 -13.51
N ALA A 288 21.81 -9.13 -13.16
CA ALA A 288 20.99 -9.76 -12.13
C ALA A 288 20.61 -11.21 -12.48
N GLU A 289 20.34 -11.51 -13.76
CA GLU A 289 20.12 -12.89 -14.23
C GLU A 289 21.38 -13.74 -14.11
N GLU A 290 22.56 -13.20 -14.48
CA GLU A 290 23.84 -13.89 -14.34
C GLU A 290 24.15 -14.24 -12.87
N LEU A 291 23.82 -13.37 -11.91
CA LEU A 291 24.01 -13.66 -10.48
C LEU A 291 23.20 -14.90 -10.04
N LEU A 292 22.01 -15.14 -10.59
CA LEU A 292 21.26 -16.38 -10.31
C LEU A 292 22.01 -17.61 -10.83
N GLU A 293 22.62 -17.51 -12.00
CA GLU A 293 23.42 -18.60 -12.58
C GLU A 293 24.69 -18.88 -11.76
N LEU A 294 25.20 -17.85 -11.08
CA LEU A 294 26.31 -17.95 -10.11
C LEU A 294 25.88 -18.46 -8.72
N GLY A 295 24.61 -18.84 -8.55
CA GLY A 295 24.09 -19.48 -7.34
C GLY A 295 23.51 -18.53 -6.29
N PHE A 296 23.34 -17.24 -6.62
CA PHE A 296 22.67 -16.30 -5.74
C PHE A 296 21.18 -16.60 -5.64
N GLU A 297 20.60 -16.40 -4.46
CA GLU A 297 19.18 -16.62 -4.25
C GLU A 297 18.33 -15.49 -4.87
N GLN A 298 17.20 -15.86 -5.46
CA GLN A 298 16.24 -14.88 -5.97
C GLN A 298 15.78 -13.97 -4.82
N TYR A 299 15.74 -12.66 -5.06
CA TYR A 299 15.42 -11.61 -4.07
C TYR A 299 16.46 -11.38 -2.95
N SER A 300 17.58 -12.11 -2.91
CA SER A 300 18.61 -11.89 -1.88
C SER A 300 19.58 -10.76 -2.22
N PHE A 301 19.67 -10.38 -3.50
CA PHE A 301 20.65 -9.41 -3.98
C PHE A 301 20.06 -8.08 -4.45
N SER A 302 20.86 -7.03 -4.26
CA SER A 302 20.52 -5.65 -4.57
C SER A 302 21.77 -4.84 -4.92
N VAL A 303 21.59 -3.76 -5.66
CA VAL A 303 22.65 -2.76 -5.89
C VAL A 303 22.74 -1.86 -4.67
N VAL A 304 23.92 -1.79 -4.05
CA VAL A 304 24.19 -0.97 -2.84
C VAL A 304 24.88 0.35 -3.16
N GLY A 305 25.44 0.47 -4.36
CA GLY A 305 26.10 1.68 -4.83
C GLY A 305 26.75 1.48 -6.19
N TYR A 306 27.55 2.45 -6.61
CA TYR A 306 28.30 2.40 -7.87
C TYR A 306 29.72 2.91 -7.65
N VAL A 307 30.66 2.36 -8.41
CA VAL A 307 32.02 2.87 -8.54
C VAL A 307 32.39 2.81 -10.02
N ASN A 308 32.97 3.91 -10.55
CA ASN A 308 33.34 4.04 -11.96
C ASN A 308 32.19 3.62 -12.92
N ASP A 309 30.98 4.12 -12.65
CA ASP A 309 29.73 3.82 -13.37
C ASP A 309 29.31 2.33 -13.40
N SER A 310 29.97 1.46 -12.65
CA SER A 310 29.63 0.05 -12.50
C SER A 310 28.97 -0.21 -11.14
N ALA A 311 28.03 -1.15 -11.10
CA ALA A 311 27.27 -1.47 -9.90
C ALA A 311 28.15 -2.21 -8.86
N ILE A 312 27.89 -1.91 -7.59
CA ILE A 312 28.35 -2.70 -6.46
C ILE A 312 27.12 -3.45 -5.94
N TRP A 313 27.18 -4.77 -6.01
CA TRP A 313 26.10 -5.66 -5.58
C TRP A 313 26.38 -6.22 -4.21
N ARG A 314 25.30 -6.43 -3.47
CA ARG A 314 25.25 -7.23 -2.25
C ARG A 314 24.27 -8.37 -2.50
N GLY A 315 24.57 -9.58 -2.06
CA GLY A 315 23.65 -10.71 -2.20
C GLY A 315 24.00 -11.90 -1.33
N THR A 316 23.01 -12.77 -1.09
CA THR A 316 23.24 -14.06 -0.44
C THR A 316 23.32 -15.17 -1.48
N ARG A 317 24.37 -15.98 -1.40
CA ARG A 317 24.64 -17.15 -2.23
C ARG A 317 24.66 -18.41 -1.36
N ILE A 318 24.21 -19.54 -1.91
CA ILE A 318 24.37 -20.84 -1.23
C ILE A 318 25.59 -21.55 -1.82
N ASP A 319 26.65 -21.71 -1.02
CA ASP A 319 27.83 -22.49 -1.38
C ASP A 319 27.98 -23.70 -0.44
N ASP A 320 28.10 -24.91 -1.00
CA ASP A 320 28.13 -26.18 -0.25
C ASP A 320 27.01 -26.33 0.82
N GLY A 321 25.85 -25.71 0.59
CA GLY A 321 24.70 -25.74 1.49
C GLY A 321 24.77 -24.74 2.65
N MET A 322 25.78 -23.87 2.68
CA MET A 322 25.94 -22.80 3.66
C MET A 322 25.64 -21.44 2.99
N PRO A 323 24.85 -20.56 3.62
CA PRO A 323 24.61 -19.23 3.10
C PRO A 323 25.84 -18.33 3.32
N GLU A 324 26.31 -17.72 2.25
CA GLU A 324 27.36 -16.70 2.25
C GLU A 324 26.76 -15.36 1.85
N GLU A 325 27.15 -14.30 2.55
CA GLU A 325 26.88 -12.93 2.14
C GLU A 325 28.04 -12.45 1.29
N CYS A 326 27.75 -12.00 0.07
CA CYS A 326 28.76 -11.55 -0.87
C CYS A 326 28.58 -10.09 -1.26
N MET A 327 29.72 -9.43 -1.47
CA MET A 327 29.86 -8.16 -2.15
C MET A 327 30.53 -8.39 -3.51
N ILE A 328 29.96 -7.84 -4.57
CA ILE A 328 30.50 -7.91 -5.93
C ILE A 328 30.74 -6.49 -6.43
N VAL A 329 31.93 -6.22 -6.94
CA VAL A 329 32.32 -4.92 -7.49
C VAL A 329 32.56 -5.11 -8.98
N ASP A 330 31.55 -4.84 -9.80
CA ASP A 330 31.61 -5.11 -11.25
C ASP A 330 32.71 -4.32 -11.96
N ALA A 331 33.06 -3.11 -11.48
CA ALA A 331 34.15 -2.30 -12.03
C ALA A 331 35.50 -3.04 -12.03
N LEU A 332 35.70 -3.92 -11.06
CA LEU A 332 36.96 -4.60 -10.79
C LEU A 332 36.91 -6.10 -11.09
N ASP A 333 35.74 -6.62 -11.47
CA ASP A 333 35.46 -8.06 -11.55
C ASP A 333 35.86 -8.82 -10.27
N LEU A 334 35.60 -8.22 -9.10
CA LEU A 334 35.92 -8.80 -7.80
C LEU A 334 34.66 -9.20 -7.04
N MET A 335 34.77 -10.31 -6.32
CA MET A 335 33.75 -10.83 -5.42
C MET A 335 34.39 -11.24 -4.10
N GLN A 336 33.79 -10.83 -3.00
CA GLN A 336 34.16 -11.29 -1.67
C GLN A 336 32.91 -11.82 -0.99
N CYS A 337 33.00 -13.03 -0.46
CA CYS A 337 31.94 -13.69 0.28
C CYS A 337 32.44 -14.01 1.68
N GLU A 338 31.53 -13.97 2.65
CA GLU A 338 31.78 -14.33 4.03
C GLU A 338 30.54 -15.05 4.60
N ASP A 339 30.67 -15.77 5.70
CA ASP A 339 29.53 -16.43 6.35
C ASP A 339 28.39 -15.42 6.62
N ALA A 340 27.19 -15.73 6.10
CA ALA A 340 26.08 -14.79 6.13
C ALA A 340 25.64 -14.44 7.56
N VAL A 341 25.77 -15.37 8.51
CA VAL A 341 25.41 -15.14 9.91
C VAL A 341 26.39 -14.16 10.55
N LEU A 342 27.69 -14.30 10.28
CA LEU A 342 28.70 -13.39 10.81
C LEU A 342 28.55 -11.97 10.26
N VAL A 343 28.25 -11.83 8.95
CA VAL A 343 28.01 -10.51 8.36
C VAL A 343 26.73 -9.86 8.88
N GLN A 344 25.63 -10.63 8.97
CA GLN A 344 24.34 -10.10 9.45
C GLN A 344 24.36 -9.67 10.93
N ASN A 345 25.18 -10.32 11.75
CA ASN A 345 25.37 -9.93 13.16
C ASN A 345 26.30 -8.71 13.32
N GLY A 346 26.98 -8.28 12.25
CA GLY A 346 28.01 -7.24 12.31
C GLY A 346 29.33 -7.74 12.92
N ASP A 347 29.53 -9.05 13.03
CA ASP A 347 30.79 -9.65 13.50
C ASP A 347 31.87 -9.61 12.41
N ARG A 348 31.44 -9.51 11.14
CA ARG A 348 32.28 -9.39 9.95
C ARG A 348 31.77 -8.29 9.03
N ALA A 349 32.70 -7.58 8.40
CA ALA A 349 32.41 -6.67 7.28
C ALA A 349 32.97 -7.27 6.00
N LEU A 350 32.34 -6.94 4.87
CA LEU A 350 32.88 -7.26 3.55
C LEU A 350 33.75 -6.06 3.14
N SER A 351 35.02 -6.29 2.82
CA SER A 351 35.97 -5.25 2.43
C SER A 351 36.86 -5.73 1.29
N ILE A 352 36.80 -5.01 0.16
CA ILE A 352 37.71 -5.17 -0.98
C ILE A 352 38.59 -3.92 -1.03
N GLY A 353 39.91 -4.11 -1.06
CA GLY A 353 40.84 -2.98 -1.11
C GLY A 353 42.16 -3.34 -1.77
N GLY A 354 42.98 -2.31 -1.98
CA GLY A 354 44.28 -2.49 -2.58
C GLY A 354 45.14 -1.23 -2.56
N VAL A 355 46.34 -1.39 -3.10
CA VAL A 355 47.27 -0.29 -3.33
C VAL A 355 47.85 -0.43 -4.73
N GLU A 356 47.80 0.65 -5.50
CA GLU A 356 48.49 0.72 -6.78
C GLU A 356 49.99 0.89 -6.53
N VAL A 357 50.84 0.11 -7.21
CA VAL A 357 52.29 0.27 -7.11
C VAL A 357 52.84 0.69 -8.47
N ASP A 358 53.56 1.80 -8.49
CA ASP A 358 54.23 2.28 -9.69
C ASP A 358 55.39 1.34 -10.03
N GLU A 359 55.33 0.69 -11.19
CA GLU A 359 56.32 -0.32 -11.59
C GLU A 359 57.72 0.28 -11.84
N GLY A 360 57.81 1.58 -12.16
CA GLY A 360 59.07 2.24 -12.46
C GLY A 360 59.88 2.61 -11.22
N SER A 361 59.20 2.94 -10.13
CA SER A 361 59.78 3.40 -8.86
C SER A 361 59.66 2.36 -7.74
N GLY A 362 58.73 1.41 -7.87
CA GLY A 362 58.33 0.52 -6.78
C GLY A 362 57.63 1.24 -5.63
N GLU A 363 57.23 2.51 -5.83
CA GLU A 363 56.56 3.30 -4.81
C GLU A 363 55.09 2.93 -4.74
N ALA A 364 54.61 2.64 -3.53
CA ALA A 364 53.20 2.37 -3.28
C ALA A 364 52.42 3.69 -3.32
N GLY A 365 51.36 3.69 -4.13
CA GLY A 365 50.38 4.75 -4.22
C GLY A 365 49.49 4.84 -3.00
N THR A 366 48.42 5.62 -3.11
CA THR A 366 47.44 5.77 -2.01
C THR A 366 46.58 4.52 -1.94
N PRO A 367 46.41 3.89 -0.76
CA PRO A 367 45.51 2.75 -0.63
C PRO A 367 44.06 3.15 -0.87
N TRP A 368 43.29 2.21 -1.42
CA TRP A 368 41.86 2.35 -1.61
C TRP A 368 41.11 1.17 -0.95
N SER A 369 39.87 1.40 -0.53
CA SER A 369 39.00 0.37 0.04
C SER A 369 37.54 0.61 -0.32
N ILE A 370 36.79 -0.47 -0.45
CA ILE A 370 35.34 -0.53 -0.57
C ILE A 370 34.86 -1.45 0.56
N ASP A 371 34.27 -0.85 1.57
CA ASP A 371 33.78 -1.53 2.77
C ASP A 371 32.25 -1.55 2.77
N LEU A 372 31.65 -2.72 2.95
CA LEU A 372 30.22 -2.94 3.10
C LEU A 372 29.94 -3.51 4.49
N GLU A 373 29.29 -2.70 5.31
CA GLU A 373 28.87 -3.05 6.67
C GLU A 373 27.37 -3.27 6.71
N VAL A 374 26.93 -4.41 7.28
CA VAL A 374 25.51 -4.71 7.48
C VAL A 374 25.16 -4.47 8.96
N MET A 375 24.19 -3.59 9.20
CA MET A 375 23.68 -3.35 10.55
C MET A 375 22.68 -4.42 10.99
N ALA A 376 22.47 -4.55 12.29
CA ALA A 376 21.49 -5.46 12.91
C ALA A 376 20.02 -5.32 12.42
N ALA A 377 19.68 -4.25 11.68
CA ALA A 377 18.37 -4.07 11.05
C ALA A 377 18.32 -4.55 9.59
N GLY A 378 19.39 -5.16 9.07
CA GLY A 378 19.53 -5.62 7.68
C GLY A 378 19.94 -4.53 6.68
N ASN A 379 20.01 -3.27 7.11
CA ASN A 379 20.48 -2.16 6.28
C ASN A 379 22.00 -2.25 6.08
N ALA A 380 22.46 -2.09 4.85
CA ALA A 380 23.88 -2.06 4.53
C ALA A 380 24.38 -0.63 4.27
N TYR A 381 25.61 -0.34 4.68
CA TYR A 381 26.31 0.90 4.38
C TYR A 381 27.57 0.61 3.60
N LEU A 382 27.71 1.30 2.46
CA LEU A 382 28.88 1.25 1.62
C LEU A 382 29.78 2.45 1.94
N THR A 383 31.05 2.19 2.23
CA THR A 383 32.09 3.21 2.39
C THR A 383 33.17 2.99 1.35
N ILE A 384 33.44 4.00 0.53
CA ILE A 384 34.54 3.98 -0.44
C ILE A 384 35.61 4.96 0.02
N ARG A 385 36.86 4.50 0.11
CA ARG A 385 38.03 5.30 0.48
C ARG A 385 39.08 5.24 -0.61
N GLY A 386 39.77 6.35 -0.84
CA GLY A 386 40.78 6.46 -1.89
C GLY A 386 40.20 6.53 -3.30
N GLU A 387 41.07 6.49 -4.29
CA GLU A 387 40.72 6.45 -5.70
C GLU A 387 40.73 4.99 -6.16
N VAL A 388 39.55 4.46 -6.49
CA VAL A 388 39.39 3.07 -6.93
C VAL A 388 39.76 2.98 -8.41
N PRO A 389 40.64 2.04 -8.81
CA PRO A 389 41.08 1.92 -10.20
C PRO A 389 39.93 1.56 -11.14
N ASP A 390 40.04 1.95 -12.41
CA ASP A 390 39.03 1.65 -13.44
C ASP A 390 39.02 0.17 -13.86
N SER A 391 40.13 -0.56 -13.66
CA SER A 391 40.24 -2.00 -13.89
C SER A 391 41.47 -2.56 -13.18
N LEU A 392 41.51 -3.89 -12.98
CA LEU A 392 42.66 -4.60 -12.42
C LEU A 392 43.55 -5.25 -13.49
N ASP A 393 43.39 -4.89 -14.78
CA ASP A 393 43.99 -5.63 -15.89
C ASP A 393 45.54 -5.49 -15.99
N SER A 394 46.21 -6.50 -15.44
CA SER A 394 47.40 -7.27 -15.85
C SER A 394 48.75 -6.64 -16.22
N THR A 395 48.99 -5.33 -16.08
CA THR A 395 50.38 -4.79 -16.20
C THR A 395 50.78 -3.73 -15.19
N THR A 396 49.97 -3.51 -14.17
CA THR A 396 50.31 -2.60 -13.06
C THR A 396 50.14 -3.40 -11.79
N GLY A 397 51.16 -3.43 -10.93
CA GLY A 397 51.20 -4.21 -9.69
C GLY A 397 50.20 -3.75 -8.62
N ALA A 398 48.91 -3.67 -8.95
CA ALA A 398 47.84 -3.48 -8.01
C ALA A 398 47.76 -4.73 -7.12
N PHE A 399 48.15 -4.58 -5.86
CA PHE A 399 48.00 -5.63 -4.87
C PHE A 399 46.56 -5.60 -4.35
N VAL A 400 45.84 -6.71 -4.50
CA VAL A 400 44.49 -6.89 -3.95
C VAL A 400 44.63 -7.49 -2.55
N GLU A 401 44.14 -6.79 -1.55
CA GLU A 401 43.99 -7.31 -0.20
C GLU A 401 42.62 -8.00 -0.10
N LEU A 402 42.63 -9.33 -0.03
CA LEU A 402 41.46 -10.11 0.35
C LEU A 402 41.49 -10.25 1.87
N GLY A 403 40.60 -9.53 2.55
CA GLY A 403 40.54 -9.51 4.01
C GLY A 403 40.43 -10.92 4.59
N GLY A 404 41.47 -11.37 5.30
CA GLY A 404 41.49 -12.67 5.98
C GLY A 404 40.73 -12.64 7.31
N GLU A 405 40.48 -13.84 7.85
CA GLU A 405 39.72 -14.11 9.09
C GLU A 405 40.17 -13.31 10.34
N HIS A 406 41.30 -12.60 10.32
CA HIS A 406 41.75 -11.74 11.43
C HIS A 406 42.25 -10.35 11.02
N GLY A 407 42.04 -9.91 9.78
CA GLY A 407 42.65 -8.67 9.27
C GLY A 407 44.18 -8.75 9.17
N ASP A 408 44.73 -9.97 9.16
CA ASP A 408 46.15 -10.21 8.94
C ASP A 408 46.45 -10.24 7.42
N PRO A 409 47.49 -9.53 6.95
CA PRO A 409 47.76 -9.36 5.52
C PRO A 409 48.20 -10.68 4.88
N ILE A 410 47.39 -11.22 3.97
CA ILE A 410 47.80 -12.33 3.10
C ILE A 410 48.29 -11.73 1.78
N ARG A 411 49.60 -11.84 1.56
CA ARG A 411 50.25 -11.41 0.32
C ARG A 411 50.00 -12.46 -0.77
N VAL A 412 49.17 -12.14 -1.75
CA VAL A 412 49.02 -12.95 -2.97
C VAL A 412 49.90 -12.32 -4.05
N GLU A 413 51.05 -12.94 -4.31
CA GLU A 413 51.87 -12.59 -5.48
C GLU A 413 51.22 -13.25 -6.71
N ALA A 414 50.88 -12.45 -7.72
CA ALA A 414 50.51 -13.00 -9.02
C ALA A 414 51.70 -13.83 -9.56
N PRO A 415 51.48 -15.06 -10.07
CA PRO A 415 52.55 -15.84 -10.66
C PRO A 415 53.08 -15.07 -11.88
N SER A 416 54.32 -14.62 -11.80
CA SER A 416 55.05 -14.11 -12.96
C SER A 416 55.16 -15.23 -14.00
N ASP A 417 54.60 -14.98 -15.18
CA ASP A 417 54.37 -15.90 -16.31
C ASP A 417 55.66 -16.58 -16.88
N PRO A 418 55.57 -17.49 -17.87
CA PRO A 418 55.96 -18.87 -17.79
C PRO A 418 57.24 -19.10 -18.62
N ALA A 419 58.41 -18.96 -18.01
CA ALA A 419 59.66 -19.34 -18.68
C ALA A 419 60.68 -19.87 -17.67
N GLY A 420 60.48 -21.12 -17.26
CA GLY A 420 61.45 -21.89 -16.47
C GLY A 420 60.87 -23.17 -15.91
#